data_AF-A0A6G0WIW7-F1
#
_entry.id   AF-A0A6G0WIW7-F1
#
_cell.length_a   1.000
_cell.length_b   1.000
_cell.length_c   1.000
_cell.angle_alpha   90.00
_cell.angle_beta   90.00
_cell.angle_gamma   90.00
#
_symmetry.space_group_name_H-M   'P 1'
#
loop_
_entity.id
_entity.type
_entity.pdbx_description
1 polymer ?
#
loop_
_entity_poly.entity_id
_entity_poly.type
_entity_poly.pdbx_seq_one_letter_code
_entity_poly.pdbx_strand_id
1 'polypeptide(L)'
;LKYPATSFRILVHYIIDLINKSLPSVSHHPNIKSFLLNKIMSNFDLNILHCSKHDKNIEKQIAGCIVKLFLNHWCTEINRILSGKIQIRSNDNDPIKKLANIWRIKHSKKK
;
A
#
# COMPACT_ATOMS: atom_id res chain seq x y z
N LEU A 1 -21.50 1.58 18.74
CA LEU A 1 -21.32 1.61 17.28
C LEU A 1 -19.99 0.93 16.93
N LYS A 2 -19.98 -0.34 16.53
CA LYS A 2 -18.76 -1.01 16.03
C LYS A 2 -18.59 -0.66 14.55
N TYR A 3 -18.14 0.56 14.28
CA TYR A 3 -17.66 0.94 12.95
C TYR A 3 -16.15 0.70 12.85
N PRO A 4 -15.63 0.36 11.67
CA PRO A 4 -16.37 -0.02 10.46
C PRO A 4 -16.91 -1.46 10.53
N ALA A 5 -17.82 -1.79 9.61
CA ALA A 5 -18.36 -3.14 9.45
C ALA A 5 -17.25 -4.17 9.16
N THR A 6 -17.42 -5.41 9.64
CA THR A 6 -16.45 -6.49 9.45
C THR A 6 -16.13 -6.74 7.97
N SER A 7 -17.14 -6.70 7.10
CA SER A 7 -16.98 -6.87 5.64
C SER A 7 -16.07 -5.79 5.04
N PHE A 8 -16.25 -4.53 5.44
CA PHE A 8 -15.39 -3.43 5.02
C PHE A 8 -13.95 -3.64 5.49
N ARG A 9 -13.76 -4.04 6.76
CA ARG A 9 -12.43 -4.31 7.31
C ARG A 9 -11.71 -5.42 6.53
N ILE A 10 -12.43 -6.49 6.20
CA ILE A 10 -11.91 -7.62 5.43
C ILE A 10 -11.52 -7.17 4.01
N LEU A 11 -12.39 -6.43 3.33
CA LEU A 11 -12.10 -5.89 2.00
C LEU A 11 -10.83 -5.03 2.01
N VAL A 12 -10.73 -4.08 2.94
CA VAL A 12 -9.56 -3.20 3.07
C VAL A 12 -8.30 -4.02 3.34
N HIS A 13 -8.34 -5.03 4.20
CA HIS A 13 -7.20 -5.92 4.44
C HIS A 13 -6.74 -6.62 3.16
N TYR A 14 -7.65 -7.19 2.37
CA TYR A 14 -7.27 -7.86 1.13
C TYR A 14 -6.71 -6.89 0.08
N ILE A 15 -7.24 -5.67 0.01
CA ILE A 15 -6.67 -4.61 -0.84
C ILE A 15 -5.25 -4.27 -0.40
N ILE A 16 -5.01 -4.13 0.91
CA ILE A 16 -3.67 -3.86 1.46
C ILE A 16 -2.70 -4.99 1.10
N ASP A 17 -3.11 -6.25 1.27
CA ASP A 17 -2.29 -7.40 0.93
C ASP A 17 -1.94 -7.44 -0.56
N LEU A 18 -2.91 -7.12 -1.44
CA LEU A 18 -2.68 -7.01 -2.87
C LEU A 18 -1.67 -5.91 -3.21
N ILE A 19 -1.80 -4.73 -2.58
CA ILE A 19 -0.88 -3.60 -2.75
C ILE A 19 0.52 -4.02 -2.30
N ASN A 20 0.68 -4.54 -1.08
CA ASN A 20 1.98 -4.94 -0.53
C ASN A 20 2.66 -6.02 -1.38
N LYS A 21 1.92 -7.00 -1.90
CA LYS A 21 2.46 -8.02 -2.80
C LYS A 21 2.87 -7.47 -4.17
N SER A 22 2.19 -6.42 -4.65
CA SER A 22 2.44 -5.84 -5.98
C SER A 22 3.52 -4.76 -5.96
N LEU A 23 3.62 -3.96 -4.89
CA LEU A 23 4.49 -2.79 -4.83
C LEU A 23 5.95 -3.10 -5.16
N PRO A 24 6.59 -4.15 -4.61
CA PRO A 24 7.98 -4.44 -4.94
C PRO A 24 8.24 -4.63 -6.43
N SER A 25 7.34 -5.32 -7.14
CA SER A 25 7.51 -5.62 -8.56
C SER A 25 7.16 -4.44 -9.48
N VAL A 26 6.27 -3.54 -9.06
CA VAL A 26 5.82 -2.42 -9.91
C VAL A 26 6.28 -1.04 -9.44
N SER A 27 7.09 -0.97 -8.39
CA SER A 27 7.63 0.28 -7.81
C SER A 27 8.35 1.18 -8.81
N HIS A 28 8.95 0.60 -9.84
CA HIS A 28 9.68 1.32 -10.90
C HIS A 28 8.80 1.76 -12.08
N HIS A 29 7.55 1.29 -12.15
CA HIS A 29 6.67 1.59 -13.27
C HIS A 29 6.12 3.03 -13.16
N PRO A 30 6.09 3.78 -14.28
CA PRO A 30 5.30 5.00 -14.33
C PRO A 30 3.82 4.66 -14.10
N ASN A 31 3.07 5.57 -13.47
CA ASN A 31 1.64 5.42 -13.20
C ASN A 31 1.26 4.26 -12.26
N ILE A 32 2.10 3.93 -11.28
CA ILE A 32 1.83 2.88 -10.28
C ILE A 32 0.44 2.99 -9.62
N LYS A 33 -0.05 4.22 -9.38
CA LYS A 33 -1.37 4.46 -8.80
C LYS A 33 -2.49 3.91 -9.69
N SER A 34 -2.47 4.17 -10.99
CA SER A 34 -3.51 3.68 -11.90
C SER A 34 -3.40 2.17 -12.09
N PHE A 35 -2.18 1.63 -12.12
CA PHE A 35 -1.95 0.19 -12.16
C PHE A 35 -2.59 -0.52 -10.96
N LEU A 36 -2.30 -0.05 -9.73
CA LEU A 36 -2.86 -0.63 -8.51
C LEU A 36 -4.38 -0.47 -8.46
N LEU A 37 -4.90 0.69 -8.85
CA LEU A 37 -6.34 0.94 -8.89
C LEU A 37 -7.03 -0.04 -9.85
N ASN A 38 -6.55 -0.18 -11.07
CA ASN A 38 -7.12 -1.11 -12.04
C ASN A 38 -7.07 -2.54 -11.52
N LYS A 39 -5.94 -2.94 -10.91
CA LYS A 39 -5.79 -4.27 -10.32
C LYS A 39 -6.82 -4.52 -9.20
N ILE A 40 -7.09 -3.52 -8.35
CA ILE A 40 -8.13 -3.62 -7.32
C ILE A 40 -9.51 -3.78 -7.95
N MET A 41 -9.86 -2.91 -8.91
CA MET A 41 -11.15 -2.95 -9.60
C MET A 41 -11.39 -4.28 -10.32
N SER A 42 -10.34 -4.97 -10.77
CA SER A 42 -10.43 -6.27 -11.44
C SER A 42 -10.41 -7.48 -10.49
N ASN A 43 -9.94 -7.34 -9.25
CA ASN A 43 -9.76 -8.47 -8.32
C ASN A 43 -10.78 -8.48 -7.17
N PHE A 44 -11.47 -7.37 -6.92
CA PHE A 44 -12.38 -7.25 -5.78
C PHE A 44 -13.75 -6.76 -6.21
N ASP A 45 -14.79 -7.37 -5.64
CA ASP A 45 -16.13 -6.83 -5.70
C ASP A 45 -16.26 -5.64 -4.73
N LEU A 46 -16.32 -4.44 -5.28
CA LEU A 46 -16.48 -3.20 -4.53
C LEU A 46 -17.95 -2.81 -4.32
N ASN A 47 -18.92 -3.63 -4.74
CA ASN A 47 -20.34 -3.36 -4.56
C ASN A 47 -20.73 -3.24 -3.08
N ILE A 48 -19.95 -3.80 -2.16
CA ILE A 48 -20.17 -3.60 -0.71
C ILE A 48 -20.00 -2.13 -0.28
N LEU A 49 -19.31 -1.33 -1.10
CA LEU A 49 -19.12 0.11 -0.93
C LEU A 49 -20.19 0.91 -1.66
N HIS A 50 -21.03 0.25 -2.47
CA HIS A 50 -22.07 0.90 -3.23
C HIS A 50 -23.06 1.57 -2.29
N CYS A 51 -23.43 2.81 -2.63
CA CYS A 51 -24.41 3.55 -1.88
C CYS A 51 -25.31 4.31 -2.84
N SER A 52 -26.60 4.00 -2.83
CA SER A 52 -27.62 4.65 -3.67
C SER A 52 -27.75 6.15 -3.44
N LYS A 53 -27.25 6.66 -2.30
CA LYS A 53 -27.26 8.09 -1.94
C LYS A 53 -26.01 8.85 -2.37
N HIS A 54 -24.96 8.16 -2.83
CA HIS A 54 -23.70 8.77 -3.24
C HIS A 54 -23.45 8.55 -4.74
N ASP A 55 -22.49 9.33 -5.27
CA ASP A 55 -22.16 9.34 -6.69
C ASP A 55 -21.76 7.96 -7.23
N LYS A 56 -21.98 7.72 -8.54
CA LYS A 56 -21.76 6.46 -9.28
C LYS A 56 -20.29 5.98 -9.31
N ASN A 57 -19.39 6.66 -8.60
CA ASN A 57 -17.95 6.43 -8.62
C ASN A 57 -17.34 6.31 -7.21
N ILE A 58 -18.16 6.20 -6.16
CA ILE A 58 -17.65 6.20 -4.78
C ILE A 58 -16.71 5.02 -4.49
N GLU A 59 -16.97 3.87 -5.11
CA GLU A 59 -16.14 2.67 -5.03
C GLU A 59 -14.72 2.95 -5.54
N LYS A 60 -14.65 3.58 -6.72
CA LYS A 60 -13.38 3.98 -7.35
C LYS A 60 -12.66 5.05 -6.53
N GLN A 61 -13.40 6.00 -5.95
CA GLN A 61 -12.82 7.03 -5.09
C GLN A 61 -12.24 6.42 -3.81
N ILE A 62 -12.96 5.53 -3.13
CA ILE A 62 -12.50 4.83 -1.93
C ILE A 62 -11.27 3.99 -2.25
N ALA A 63 -11.32 3.17 -3.32
CA ALA A 63 -10.17 2.39 -3.75
C ALA A 63 -8.96 3.28 -4.08
N GLY A 64 -9.18 4.41 -4.76
CA GLY A 64 -8.15 5.41 -5.06
C GLY A 64 -7.53 6.04 -3.80
N CYS A 65 -8.34 6.30 -2.78
CA CYS A 65 -7.88 6.79 -1.47
C CYS A 65 -7.03 5.75 -0.76
N ILE A 66 -7.46 4.49 -0.72
CA ILE A 66 -6.70 3.37 -0.13
C ILE A 66 -5.35 3.25 -0.85
N VAL A 67 -5.33 3.18 -2.18
CA VAL A 67 -4.08 3.10 -2.96
C VAL A 67 -3.15 4.25 -2.63
N LYS A 68 -3.65 5.49 -2.63
CA LYS A 68 -2.83 6.68 -2.35
C LYS A 68 -2.21 6.61 -0.96
N LEU A 69 -3.00 6.23 0.05
CA LEU A 69 -2.54 6.14 1.43
C LEU A 69 -1.44 5.10 1.60
N PHE A 70 -1.66 3.88 1.10
CA PHE A 70 -0.70 2.78 1.28
C PHE A 70 0.57 2.97 0.44
N LEU A 71 0.44 3.50 -0.77
CA LEU A 71 1.61 3.85 -1.59
C LEU A 71 2.48 4.90 -0.89
N ASN A 72 1.87 5.99 -0.40
CA ASN A 72 2.60 7.03 0.32
C ASN A 72 3.23 6.50 1.60
N HIS A 73 2.52 5.66 2.34
CA HIS A 73 3.03 5.03 3.54
C HIS A 73 4.27 4.17 3.23
N TRP A 74 4.17 3.31 2.22
CA TRP A 74 5.26 2.42 1.80
C TRP A 74 6.51 3.21 1.37
N CYS A 75 6.35 4.23 0.54
CA CYS A 75 7.45 5.12 0.15
C CYS A 75 8.06 5.83 1.37
N THR A 76 7.22 6.27 2.31
CA THR A 76 7.68 6.92 3.55
C THR A 76 8.49 5.96 4.41
N GLU A 77 8.07 4.71 4.54
CA GLU A 77 8.82 3.68 5.27
C GLU A 77 10.19 3.43 4.64
N ILE A 78 10.26 3.27 3.32
CA ILE A 78 11.54 3.11 2.60
C ILE A 78 12.45 4.31 2.85
N ASN A 79 11.94 5.53 2.72
CA ASN A 79 12.73 6.75 2.98
C ASN A 79 13.21 6.83 4.43
N ARG A 80 12.40 6.38 5.39
CA ARG A 80 12.80 6.30 6.81
C ARG A 80 13.88 5.24 7.04
N ILE A 81 13.84 4.11 6.32
CA ILE A 81 14.90 3.09 6.37
C ILE A 81 16.20 3.65 5.79
N LEU A 82 16.14 4.26 4.60
CA LEU A 82 17.30 4.85 3.93
C LEU A 82 17.96 5.95 4.77
N SER A 83 17.16 6.78 5.45
CA SER A 83 17.65 7.82 6.37
C SER A 83 18.06 7.28 7.75
N GLY A 84 17.88 5.99 8.01
CA GLY A 84 18.18 5.36 9.30
C GLY A 84 17.27 5.77 10.45
N LYS A 85 16.13 6.42 10.18
CA LYS A 85 15.11 6.79 11.19
C LYS A 85 14.39 5.57 11.74
N ILE A 86 14.28 4.50 10.95
CA ILE A 86 13.72 3.22 11.39
C ILE A 86 14.61 2.07 10.92
N GLN A 87 14.59 0.98 11.69
CA GLN A 87 15.16 -0.29 11.26
C GLN A 87 14.07 -1.15 10.63
N ILE A 88 14.46 -2.01 9.69
CA ILE A 88 13.55 -3.02 9.15
C ILE A 88 13.16 -4.00 10.27
N ARG A 89 11.88 -4.39 10.32
CA ARG A 89 11.42 -5.39 11.30
C ARG A 89 11.96 -6.76 10.92
N SER A 90 12.22 -7.62 11.91
CA SER A 90 12.74 -8.98 11.71
C SER A 90 11.88 -9.83 10.76
N ASN A 91 10.56 -9.63 10.78
CA ASN A 91 9.60 -10.38 9.97
C ASN A 91 9.17 -9.64 8.69
N ASP A 92 9.80 -8.51 8.36
CA ASP A 92 9.49 -7.78 7.12
C ASP A 92 10.10 -8.51 5.91
N ASN A 93 9.24 -8.95 4.99
CA ASN A 93 9.62 -9.71 3.81
C ASN A 93 9.63 -8.88 2.53
N ASP A 94 9.41 -7.56 2.62
CA ASP A 94 9.48 -6.69 1.46
C ASP A 94 10.92 -6.58 0.93
N PRO A 95 11.20 -7.00 -0.32
CA PRO A 95 12.55 -7.03 -0.85
C PRO A 95 13.11 -5.61 -1.08
N ILE A 96 12.27 -4.61 -1.37
CA ILE A 96 12.72 -3.22 -1.55
C ILE A 96 13.13 -2.62 -0.21
N LYS A 97 12.36 -2.86 0.86
CA LYS A 97 12.75 -2.45 2.21
C LYS A 97 14.06 -3.11 2.66
N LYS A 98 14.26 -4.40 2.34
CA LYS A 98 15.52 -5.10 2.60
C LYS A 98 16.69 -4.46 1.85
N LEU A 99 16.53 -4.17 0.57
CA LEU A 99 17.54 -3.48 -0.24
C LEU A 99 17.86 -2.08 0.31
N ALA A 100 16.85 -1.32 0.72
CA ALA A 100 17.03 -0.02 1.36
C ALA A 100 17.86 -0.14 2.65
N ASN A 101 17.59 -1.14 3.48
CA ASN A 101 18.35 -1.38 4.71
C ASN A 101 19.80 -1.78 4.43
N ILE A 102 20.04 -2.67 3.47
CA ILE A 102 21.39 -3.07 3.04
C ILE A 102 22.17 -1.84 2.54
N TRP A 103 21.54 -1.03 1.69
CA TRP A 103 22.14 0.20 1.17
C TRP A 103 22.51 1.15 2.31
N ARG A 104 21.60 1.34 3.27
CA ARG A 104 21.84 2.18 4.45
C ARG A 104 23.00 1.67 5.29
N ILE A 105 23.08 0.37 5.56
CA ILE A 105 24.20 -0.22 6.33
C ILE A 105 25.54 0.02 5.63
N LYS A 106 25.58 -0.17 4.30
CA LYS A 106 26.79 0.02 3.49
C LYS A 106 27.27 1.48 3.48
N HIS A 107 26.36 2.44 3.46
CA HIS A 107 26.69 3.87 3.27
C HIS A 107 26.55 4.71 4.54
N SER A 108 25.98 4.16 5.61
CA SER A 108 26.11 4.79 6.92
C SER A 108 27.57 4.71 7.31
N LYS A 109 28.25 5.87 7.37
CA LYS A 109 29.58 5.97 7.96
C LYS A 109 29.56 5.18 9.28
N LYS A 110 30.44 4.19 9.43
CA LYS A 110 30.74 3.63 10.75
C LYS A 110 31.13 4.83 11.61
N LYS A 111 30.27 5.22 12.54
CA LYS A 111 30.67 6.10 13.63
C LYS A 111 31.60 5.31 14.54
#